data_AF-A0A519R297-F1
#
_entry.id   AF-A0A519R297-F1
#
_cell.length_a   1.000
_cell.length_b   1.000
_cell.length_c   1.000
_cell.angle_alpha   90.00
_cell.angle_beta   90.00
_cell.angle_gamma   90.00
#
_symmetry.space_group_name_H-M   'P 1'
#
loop_
_entity.id
_entity.type
_entity.pdbx_description
1 polymer ?
#
loop_
_entity_poly.entity_id
_entity_poly.type
_entity_poly.pdbx_seq_one_letter_code
_entity_poly.pdbx_strand_id
1 'polypeptide(L)' 'EVQKHFNDMVFKTIIQRNVKLSEAPSFGESIINFDATSKGATNYLSLAQEIIKKNS' A
#
# COMPACT_ATOMS: atom_id res chain seq x y z
N GLU A 1 -10.87 6.19 -14.19
CA GLU A 1 -12.22 6.75 -14.01
C GLU A 1 -12.45 7.23 -12.58
N VAL A 2 -12.24 6.36 -11.58
CA VAL A 2 -12.30 6.71 -10.14
C VAL A 2 -11.44 7.92 -9.77
N GLN A 3 -10.17 7.96 -10.19
CA GLN A 3 -9.29 9.11 -9.91
C GLN A 3 -9.80 10.42 -10.52
N LYS A 4 -10.46 10.37 -11.69
CA LYS A 4 -10.99 11.58 -12.34
C LYS A 4 -12.23 12.11 -11.61
N HIS A 5 -13.02 11.23 -11.01
CA HIS A 5 -14.27 11.58 -10.34
C HIS A 5 -14.08 11.96 -8.86
N PHE A 6 -13.08 11.36 -8.21
CA PHE A 6 -12.88 11.46 -6.76
C PHE A 6 -11.48 11.96 -6.39
N ASN A 7 -10.93 12.84 -7.23
CA ASN A 7 -9.52 13.22 -7.27
C ASN A 7 -8.89 13.51 -5.89
N ASP A 8 -9.57 14.29 -5.05
CA ASP A 8 -9.04 14.65 -3.72
C ASP A 8 -9.31 13.59 -2.64
N MET A 9 -10.30 12.73 -2.88
CA MET A 9 -10.70 11.63 -1.98
C MET A 9 -9.91 10.34 -2.22
N VAL A 10 -9.15 10.25 -3.32
CA VAL A 10 -8.26 9.11 -3.60
C VAL A 10 -6.83 9.40 -3.15
N PHE A 11 -6.15 8.34 -2.73
CA PHE A 11 -4.70 8.37 -2.55
C PHE A 11 -4.00 8.25 -3.91
N LYS A 12 -2.84 8.90 -4.02
CA LYS A 12 -1.95 8.79 -5.19
C LYS A 12 -1.23 7.45 -5.19
N THR A 13 -0.96 6.90 -4.01
CA THR A 13 -0.30 5.60 -3.87
C THR A 13 -1.23 4.47 -4.31
N ILE A 14 -0.76 3.66 -5.26
CA ILE A 14 -1.48 2.49 -5.76
C ILE A 14 -0.88 1.24 -5.15
N ILE A 15 -1.70 0.45 -4.44
CA ILE A 15 -1.30 -0.88 -3.96
C ILE A 15 -1.42 -1.87 -5.11
N GLN A 16 -0.27 -2.32 -5.63
CA GLN A 16 -0.23 -3.27 -6.75
C GLN A 16 -0.52 -4.70 -6.26
N ARG A 17 -1.21 -5.50 -7.08
CA ARG A 17 -1.39 -6.93 -6.81
C ARG A 17 -0.02 -7.61 -6.83
N ASN A 18 0.29 -8.31 -5.74
CA ASN A 18 1.57 -8.98 -5.56
C ASN A 18 1.38 -10.33 -4.87
N VAL A 19 2.11 -11.36 -5.33
CA VAL A 19 2.01 -12.73 -4.80
C VAL A 19 2.42 -12.76 -3.34
N LYS A 20 3.57 -12.16 -2.99
CA LYS A 20 4.07 -12.06 -1.61
C LYS A 20 3.11 -11.30 -0.68
N LEU A 21 2.46 -10.25 -1.19
CA LEU A 21 1.40 -9.54 -0.45
C LEU A 21 0.18 -10.43 -0.18
N SER A 22 -0.15 -11.34 -1.10
CA SER A 22 -1.25 -12.29 -0.94
C SER A 22 -0.87 -13.45 -0.02
N GLU A 23 0.41 -13.78 0.07
CA GLU A 23 0.96 -14.85 0.90
C GLU A 23 1.16 -14.42 2.35
N ALA A 24 1.60 -13.18 2.61
CA ALA A 24 1.89 -12.70 3.97
C ALA A 24 0.79 -12.99 5.02
N PRO A 25 -0.53 -12.81 4.73
CA PRO A 25 -1.60 -13.18 5.66
C PRO A 25 -1.61 -14.66 6.04
N SER A 26 -1.26 -15.56 5.12
CA SER A 26 -1.18 -17.01 5.38
C SER A 26 -0.07 -17.38 6.36
N PHE A 27 0.98 -16.56 6.43
CA PHE A 27 2.07 -16.69 7.40
C PHE A 27 1.78 -15.96 8.72
N GLY A 28 0.66 -15.25 8.82
CA GLY A 28 0.31 -14.46 10.01
C GLY A 28 1.19 -13.21 10.19
N GLU A 29 1.89 -12.79 9.15
CA GLU A 29 2.81 -11.65 9.18
C GLU A 29 2.31 -10.49 8.33
N SER A 30 2.71 -9.27 8.69
CA SER A 30 2.51 -8.12 7.81
C SER A 30 3.41 -8.23 6.58
N ILE A 31 3.03 -7.62 5.45
CA ILE A 31 3.88 -7.61 4.25
C ILE A 31 5.27 -7.00 4.49
N ILE A 32 5.39 -6.09 5.46
CA ILE A 32 6.66 -5.47 5.83
C ILE A 32 7.57 -6.49 6.53
N ASN A 33 7.00 -7.33 7.41
CA ASN A 33 7.76 -8.36 8.11
C ASN A 33 8.08 -9.55 7.20
N PHE A 34 7.11 -9.97 6.40
CA PHE A 34 7.24 -11.11 5.49
C PHE A 34 8.26 -10.86 4.39
N ASP A 35 8.18 -9.70 3.71
CA ASP A 35 9.19 -9.27 2.76
C ASP A 35 9.18 -7.74 2.57
N ALA A 36 10.03 -7.06 3.36
CA ALA A 36 10.25 -5.62 3.30
C ALA A 36 10.73 -5.12 1.93
N THR A 37 11.33 -5.97 1.11
CA THR A 37 11.83 -5.60 -0.23
C THR A 37 10.79 -5.78 -1.33
N SER A 38 9.64 -6.38 -1.00
CA SER A 38 8.57 -6.62 -1.96
C SER A 38 7.93 -5.31 -2.45
N LYS A 39 7.41 -5.33 -3.68
CA LYS A 39 6.63 -4.20 -4.22
C LYS A 39 5.42 -3.87 -3.34
N GLY A 40 4.80 -4.89 -2.74
CA GLY A 40 3.68 -4.71 -1.81
C GLY A 40 4.08 -3.92 -0.56
N ALA A 41 5.21 -4.28 0.07
CA ALA A 41 5.75 -3.55 1.22
C ALA A 41 6.05 -2.09 0.86
N THR A 42 6.75 -1.85 -0.25
CA THR A 42 7.04 -0.49 -0.73
C THR A 42 5.78 0.32 -0.98
N ASN A 43 4.74 -0.25 -1.60
CA ASN A 43 3.48 0.45 -1.83
C ASN A 43 2.78 0.82 -0.52
N TYR A 44 2.77 -0.07 0.47
CA TYR A 44 2.18 0.24 1.79
C TYR A 44 2.96 1.32 2.55
N LEU A 45 4.30 1.31 2.45
CA LEU A 45 5.13 2.37 3.06
C LEU A 45 4.89 3.73 2.41
N SER A 46 4.79 3.79 1.07
CA SER A 46 4.42 5.02 0.37
C SER A 46 3.03 5.52 0.78
N LEU A 47 2.07 4.60 0.94
CA LEU A 47 0.71 4.96 1.37
C LEU A 47 0.71 5.52 2.80
N ALA A 48 1.46 4.90 3.71
CA ALA A 48 1.60 5.38 5.08
C ALA A 48 2.18 6.81 5.12
N GLN A 49 3.22 7.08 4.32
CA GLN A 49 3.79 8.43 4.19
C GLN A 49 2.76 9.44 3.65
N GLU A 50 1.95 9.04 2.67
CA GLU A 50 0.89 9.88 2.11
C GLU A 50 -0.19 10.20 3.15
N ILE A 51 -0.60 9.21 3.95
CA ILE A 51 -1.56 9.38 5.04
C ILE A 51 -1.03 10.36 6.10
N ILE A 52 0.23 10.18 6.54
CA ILE A 52 0.86 11.10 7.50
C ILE A 52 0.86 12.52 6.93
N LYS A 53 1.26 12.69 5.67
CA LYS A 53 1.31 13.99 5.01
C LYS A 53 -0.07 14.65 4.84
N LYS A 54 -1.15 13.87 4.66
CA LYS A 54 -2.53 14.40 4.58
C LYS A 54 -3.12 14.75 5.95
N ASN A 55 -2.63 14.16 7.03
CA ASN A 55 -3.14 14.35 8.39
C ASN A 55 -2.33 15.35 9.25
N SER A 56 -1.19 15.82 8.75
CA SER A 56 -0.40 16.92 9.34
C SER A 56 -0.89 18.28 8.84
#